data_AF-A0A1F4Q3H6-F1
#
_entry.id   AF-A0A1F4Q3H6-F1
#
_cell.length_a   1.000
_cell.length_b   1.000
_cell.length_c   1.000
_cell.angle_alpha   90.00
_cell.angle_beta   90.00
_cell.angle_gamma   90.00
#
_symmetry.space_group_name_H-M   'P 1'
#
loop_
_entity.id
_entity.type
_entity.pdbx_description
1 polymer ?
#
loop_
_entity_poly.entity_id
_entity_poly.type
_entity_poly.pdbx_seq_one_letter_code
_entity_poly.pdbx_strand_id
1 'polypeptide(L)'
;MKRVICLLLCAFVLLGSAAFALKKVEFAGGKAGKVIFDHDKHISQKKVVKGCFTCHIKDVKANLFPKTIKGTVKITMKTIDEGKFCGKCHIKNGSAFAVIYTKGKENCTKCHVSQKKSEIESES
;
A
#
# COMPACT_ATOMS: atom_id res chain seq x y z
N MET A 1 -36.87 31.90 -14.27
CA MET A 1 -35.92 31.78 -13.13
C MET A 1 -35.93 30.39 -12.49
N LYS A 2 -37.09 29.80 -12.12
CA LYS A 2 -37.16 28.46 -11.50
C LYS A 2 -36.62 27.30 -12.37
N ARG A 3 -36.76 27.38 -13.70
CA ARG A 3 -36.24 26.36 -14.65
C ARG A 3 -34.73 26.38 -14.85
N VAL A 4 -34.09 27.54 -14.69
CA VAL A 4 -32.63 27.71 -14.83
C VAL A 4 -31.92 27.26 -13.54
N ILE A 5 -32.55 27.47 -12.38
CA ILE A 5 -32.07 27.00 -11.08
C ILE A 5 -32.09 25.45 -11.00
N CYS A 6 -33.08 24.81 -11.62
CA CYS A 6 -33.18 23.34 -11.65
C CYS A 6 -32.09 22.69 -12.55
N LEU A 7 -31.77 23.31 -13.69
CA LEU A 7 -30.70 22.84 -14.59
C LEU A 7 -29.30 23.03 -13.99
N LEU A 8 -29.07 24.07 -13.19
CA LEU A 8 -27.80 24.29 -12.50
C LEU A 8 -27.58 23.33 -11.32
N LEU A 9 -28.64 22.82 -10.69
CA LEU A 9 -28.54 21.81 -9.63
C LEU A 9 -28.25 20.39 -10.17
N CYS A 10 -28.72 20.04 -11.38
CA CYS A 10 -28.40 18.75 -12.00
C CYS A 10 -26.96 18.68 -12.53
N ALA A 11 -26.36 19.81 -12.92
CA ALA A 11 -25.00 19.87 -13.45
C ALA A 11 -23.91 19.68 -12.37
N PHE A 12 -24.22 19.92 -11.08
CA PHE A 12 -23.25 19.78 -10.00
C PHE A 12 -22.99 18.33 -9.55
N VAL A 13 -23.84 17.38 -9.96
CA VAL A 13 -23.72 15.96 -9.56
C VAL A 13 -22.71 15.19 -10.44
N LEU A 14 -22.31 15.72 -11.60
CA LEU A 14 -21.39 15.04 -12.52
C LEU A 14 -19.90 15.36 -12.29
N LEU A 15 -19.56 16.23 -11.33
CA LEU A 15 -18.17 16.51 -10.93
C LEU A 15 -17.77 15.75 -9.65
N GLY A 16 -18.35 14.58 -9.42
CA GLY A 16 -17.81 13.60 -8.47
C GLY A 16 -16.48 13.08 -8.99
N SER A 17 -15.41 13.85 -8.81
CA SER A 17 -14.05 13.42 -9.10
C SER A 17 -13.76 12.19 -8.24
N ALA A 18 -13.70 11.05 -8.93
CA ALA A 18 -13.25 9.77 -8.41
C ALA A 18 -11.78 9.87 -7.96
N ALA A 19 -11.54 10.53 -6.83
CA ALA A 19 -10.31 10.38 -6.06
C ALA A 19 -10.39 9.04 -5.30
N PHE A 20 -10.50 7.94 -6.05
CA PHE A 20 -10.29 6.61 -5.48
C PHE A 20 -8.81 6.50 -5.16
N ALA A 21 -8.43 6.86 -3.93
CA ALA A 21 -7.15 6.48 -3.37
C ALA A 21 -7.03 4.96 -3.53
N LEU A 22 -6.06 4.51 -4.33
CA LEU A 22 -5.88 3.09 -4.64
C LEU A 22 -5.69 2.30 -3.34
N LYS A 23 -6.73 1.59 -2.93
CA LYS A 23 -6.75 0.79 -1.71
C LYS A 23 -5.67 -0.29 -1.72
N LYS A 24 -5.39 -0.85 -2.90
CA LYS A 24 -4.37 -1.87 -3.10
C LYS A 24 -3.28 -1.39 -4.06
N VAL A 25 -2.03 -1.71 -3.76
CA VAL A 25 -0.86 -1.36 -4.56
C VAL A 25 -0.09 -2.63 -4.87
N GLU A 26 0.06 -2.92 -6.16
CA GLU A 26 0.80 -4.11 -6.59
C GLU A 26 2.28 -3.79 -6.85
N PHE A 27 3.16 -4.73 -6.52
CA PHE A 27 4.57 -4.72 -6.89
C PHE A 27 4.88 -6.00 -7.66
N ALA A 28 5.71 -5.91 -8.70
CA ALA A 28 6.01 -7.07 -9.55
C ALA A 28 6.65 -8.24 -8.78
N GLY A 29 7.40 -7.96 -7.71
CA GLY A 29 7.99 -8.97 -6.80
C GLY A 29 8.97 -9.96 -7.46
N GLY A 30 9.23 -9.83 -8.76
CA GLY A 30 10.22 -10.61 -9.51
C GLY A 30 9.90 -12.11 -9.52
N LYS A 31 10.95 -12.93 -9.43
CA LYS A 31 10.83 -14.40 -9.46
C LYS A 31 10.06 -14.99 -8.28
N ALA A 32 9.89 -14.24 -7.19
CA ALA A 32 9.14 -14.69 -6.01
C ALA A 32 7.62 -14.58 -6.19
N GLY A 33 7.14 -13.85 -7.20
CA GLY A 33 5.71 -13.57 -7.41
C GLY A 33 5.33 -12.16 -6.95
N LYS A 34 4.19 -11.67 -7.44
CA LYS A 34 3.74 -10.29 -7.20
C LYS A 34 3.42 -10.06 -5.72
N VAL A 35 3.56 -8.83 -5.25
CA VAL A 35 3.21 -8.44 -3.88
C VAL A 35 2.06 -7.46 -3.94
N ILE A 36 0.99 -7.75 -3.22
CA ILE A 36 -0.17 -6.86 -3.12
C ILE A 36 -0.15 -6.22 -1.74
N PHE A 37 0.17 -4.93 -1.69
CA PHE A 37 0.03 -4.12 -0.49
C PHE A 37 -1.40 -3.60 -0.38
N ASP A 38 -2.01 -3.75 0.79
CA ASP A 38 -3.40 -3.38 1.04
C ASP A 38 -3.45 -2.32 2.14
N HIS A 39 -3.82 -1.08 1.77
CA HIS A 39 -3.87 0.04 2.69
C HIS A 39 -4.83 -0.22 3.85
N ASP A 40 -6.00 -0.81 3.60
CA ASP A 40 -7.01 -1.05 4.65
C ASP A 40 -6.44 -1.93 5.74
N LYS A 41 -5.80 -3.03 5.34
CA LYS A 41 -5.18 -3.97 6.27
C LYS A 41 -4.10 -3.31 7.11
N HIS A 42 -3.39 -2.31 6.58
CA HIS A 42 -2.32 -1.63 7.31
C HIS A 42 -2.84 -0.51 8.20
N ILE A 43 -3.74 0.34 7.70
CA ILE A 43 -4.30 1.45 8.49
C ILE A 43 -5.21 0.97 9.62
N SER A 44 -5.81 -0.22 9.50
CA SER A 44 -6.63 -0.82 10.55
C SER A 44 -5.82 -1.42 11.70
N GLN A 45 -4.49 -1.47 11.61
CA GLN A 45 -3.66 -2.05 12.66
C GLN A 45 -3.56 -1.11 13.85
N LYS A 46 -3.76 -1.65 15.06
CA LYS A 46 -3.70 -0.87 16.33
C LYS A 46 -2.37 -0.13 16.53
N LYS A 47 -1.27 -0.64 15.97
CA LYS A 47 0.07 -0.03 16.06
C LYS A 47 0.30 1.10 15.05
N VAL A 48 -0.64 1.33 14.13
CA VAL A 48 -0.63 2.43 13.15
C VAL A 48 -1.47 3.58 13.73
N VAL A 49 -0.79 4.51 14.42
CA VAL A 49 -1.46 5.53 15.26
C VAL A 49 -1.90 6.76 14.46
N LYS A 50 -1.22 7.09 13.35
CA LYS A 50 -1.48 8.30 12.54
C LYS A 50 -2.02 7.99 11.14
N GLY A 51 -2.57 6.79 10.95
CA GLY A 51 -3.14 6.34 9.66
C GLY A 51 -2.18 6.57 8.50
N CYS A 52 -2.62 7.32 7.48
CA CYS A 52 -1.83 7.66 6.29
C CYS A 52 -0.47 8.29 6.64
N PHE A 53 -0.42 9.14 7.68
CA PHE A 53 0.78 9.84 8.11
C PHE A 53 1.73 8.96 8.92
N THR A 54 1.39 7.72 9.24
CA THR A 54 2.39 6.78 9.79
C THR A 54 3.39 6.36 8.72
N CYS A 55 2.96 6.28 7.46
CA CYS A 55 3.80 5.83 6.34
C CYS A 55 4.20 6.96 5.41
N HIS A 56 3.31 7.94 5.16
CA HIS A 56 3.53 9.09 4.27
C HIS A 56 3.76 10.37 5.08
N ILE A 57 4.93 10.50 5.70
CA ILE A 57 5.27 11.70 6.47
C ILE A 57 5.87 12.79 5.58
N LYS A 58 5.58 14.07 5.84
CA LYS A 58 6.13 15.16 5.03
C LYS A 58 7.66 15.29 5.13
N ASP A 59 8.27 14.78 6.19
CA ASP A 59 9.71 14.80 6.37
C ASP A 59 10.40 13.81 5.42
N VAL A 60 11.08 14.34 4.41
CA VAL A 60 11.78 13.58 3.36
C VAL A 60 12.87 12.67 3.94
N LYS A 61 13.44 12.99 5.11
CA LYS A 61 14.50 12.19 5.75
C LYS A 61 13.96 10.96 6.47
N ALA A 62 12.71 10.98 6.89
CA ALA A 62 12.08 9.90 7.65
C ALA A 62 10.89 9.26 6.91
N ASN A 63 10.50 9.77 5.73
CA ASN A 63 9.38 9.23 4.97
C ASN A 63 9.69 7.83 4.45
N LEU A 64 8.89 6.85 4.86
CA LEU A 64 8.93 5.49 4.33
C LEU A 64 8.55 5.51 2.85
N PHE A 65 7.54 6.29 2.49
CA PHE A 65 7.04 6.43 1.13
C PHE A 65 6.89 7.92 0.78
N PRO A 66 7.99 8.60 0.36
CA PRO A 66 8.07 10.04 0.06
C PRO A 66 6.98 10.57 -0.86
N LYS A 67 6.48 9.71 -1.75
CA LYS A 67 5.37 10.02 -2.65
C LYS A 67 4.31 8.94 -2.50
N THR A 68 3.05 9.31 -2.62
CA THR A 68 1.89 8.41 -2.68
C THR A 68 1.71 7.76 -4.05
N ILE A 69 2.72 7.88 -4.91
CA ILE A 69 2.71 7.40 -6.29
C ILE A 69 3.56 6.13 -6.36
N LYS A 70 2.99 5.06 -6.91
CA LYS A 70 3.72 3.80 -7.13
C LYS A 70 4.92 4.02 -8.05
N GLY A 71 6.03 3.33 -7.76
CA GLY A 71 7.24 3.34 -8.61
C GLY A 71 8.23 4.46 -8.32
N THR A 72 7.94 5.36 -7.37
CA THR A 72 8.86 6.45 -7.01
C THR A 72 9.99 6.04 -6.09
N VAL A 73 9.90 4.84 -5.50
CA VAL A 73 10.92 4.25 -4.65
C VAL A 73 11.25 2.86 -5.14
N LYS A 74 12.54 2.52 -5.13
CA LYS A 74 13.02 1.18 -5.45
C LYS A 74 13.05 0.34 -4.18
N ILE A 75 12.07 -0.53 -4.02
CA ILE A 75 11.99 -1.47 -2.90
C ILE A 75 12.66 -2.77 -3.32
N THR A 76 13.63 -3.21 -2.53
CA THR A 76 14.31 -4.50 -2.69
C THR A 76 14.32 -5.23 -1.34
N MET A 77 14.47 -6.56 -1.35
CA MET A 77 14.64 -7.30 -0.09
C MET A 77 15.86 -6.80 0.69
N LYS A 78 16.96 -6.45 0.01
CA LYS A 78 18.13 -5.83 0.67
C LYS A 78 17.77 -4.55 1.43
N THR A 79 17.03 -3.63 0.81
CA THR A 79 16.61 -2.39 1.50
C THR A 79 15.62 -2.66 2.63
N ILE A 80 14.80 -3.71 2.50
CA ILE A 80 13.92 -4.16 3.57
C ILE A 80 14.76 -4.69 4.73
N ASP A 81 15.79 -5.50 4.46
CA ASP A 81 16.72 -6.02 5.46
C ASP A 81 17.47 -4.91 6.21
N GLU A 82 17.76 -3.79 5.52
CA GLU A 82 18.31 -2.57 6.11
C GLU A 82 17.29 -1.76 6.95
N GLY A 83 16.07 -2.26 7.14
CA GLY A 83 15.02 -1.63 7.95
C GLY A 83 14.26 -0.49 7.24
N LYS A 84 14.36 -0.39 5.91
CA LYS A 84 13.64 0.61 5.10
C LYS A 84 12.31 0.06 4.61
N PHE A 85 11.39 0.95 4.23
CA PHE A 85 10.09 0.59 3.65
C PHE A 85 9.31 -0.40 4.55
N CYS A 86 8.96 -1.56 4.00
CA CYS A 86 8.30 -2.67 4.71
C CYS A 86 9.10 -3.10 5.96
N GLY A 87 10.42 -3.07 5.87
CA GLY A 87 11.35 -3.45 6.92
C GLY A 87 11.36 -2.50 8.12
N LYS A 88 10.72 -1.31 8.04
CA LYS A 88 10.59 -0.44 9.21
C LYS A 88 9.77 -1.11 10.32
N CYS A 89 8.75 -1.87 9.94
CA CYS A 89 7.82 -2.53 10.86
C CYS A 89 7.98 -4.05 10.84
N HIS A 90 8.26 -4.64 9.67
CA HIS A 90 8.46 -6.08 9.49
C HIS A 90 9.91 -6.53 9.75
N ILE A 91 10.53 -6.00 10.81
CA ILE A 91 11.87 -6.36 11.27
C ILE A 91 11.81 -7.24 12.52
N LYS A 92 12.94 -7.85 12.88
CA LYS A 92 13.08 -8.57 14.15
C LYS A 92 12.71 -7.65 15.32
N ASN A 93 11.83 -8.14 16.20
CA ASN A 93 11.25 -7.38 17.32
C ASN A 93 10.53 -6.08 16.90
N GLY A 94 10.12 -5.98 15.63
CA GLY A 94 9.37 -4.86 15.10
C GLY A 94 7.90 -4.86 15.53
N SER A 95 7.13 -3.93 14.98
CA SER A 95 5.71 -3.82 15.25
C SER A 95 4.87 -4.89 14.54
N ALA A 96 5.40 -5.55 13.52
CA ALA A 96 4.75 -6.61 12.75
C ALA A 96 5.60 -7.89 12.66
N PHE A 97 5.11 -8.91 11.96
CA PHE A 97 5.90 -10.14 11.72
C PHE A 97 7.18 -9.81 10.95
N ALA A 98 8.29 -10.47 11.30
CA ALA A 98 9.57 -10.22 10.66
C ALA A 98 9.64 -10.89 9.27
N VAL A 99 10.08 -10.13 8.26
CA VAL A 99 10.47 -10.66 6.93
C VAL A 99 11.99 -10.84 6.79
N ILE A 100 12.74 -10.26 7.73
CA ILE A 100 14.19 -10.22 7.82
C ILE A 100 14.56 -11.17 8.97
N TYR A 101 15.58 -12.03 8.82
CA TYR A 101 16.12 -12.99 9.82
C TYR A 101 15.58 -14.41 9.89
N THR A 102 14.50 -14.77 9.22
CA THR A 102 14.10 -16.18 9.20
C THR A 102 15.04 -16.92 8.25
N LYS A 103 15.90 -17.82 8.78
CA LYS A 103 16.63 -18.80 7.95
C LYS A 103 15.68 -19.62 7.06
N GLY A 104 14.38 -19.65 7.39
CA GLY A 104 13.33 -20.19 6.54
C GLY A 104 12.60 -19.12 5.74
N LYS A 105 12.09 -19.52 4.57
CA LYS A 105 11.22 -18.72 3.70
C LYS A 105 9.78 -18.57 4.24
N GLU A 106 9.58 -18.79 5.54
CA GLU A 106 8.26 -19.00 6.17
C GLU A 106 7.30 -17.82 6.01
N ASN A 107 7.81 -16.59 5.92
CA ASN A 107 6.98 -15.40 5.72
C ASN A 107 6.99 -14.86 4.28
N CYS A 108 7.74 -15.48 3.35
CA CYS A 108 7.83 -15.01 1.96
C CYS A 108 6.44 -15.00 1.28
N THR A 109 5.65 -16.06 1.50
CA THR A 109 4.32 -16.25 0.90
C THR A 109 3.25 -15.32 1.48
N LYS A 110 3.51 -14.67 2.62
CA LYS A 110 2.58 -13.68 3.20
C LYS A 110 2.51 -12.40 2.37
N CYS A 111 3.54 -12.12 1.59
CA CYS A 111 3.62 -10.96 0.72
C CYS A 111 3.66 -11.38 -0.76
N HIS A 112 4.50 -12.36 -1.09
CA HIS A 112 4.69 -12.82 -2.46
C HIS A 112 3.64 -13.86 -2.83
N VAL A 113 2.66 -13.45 -3.63
CA VAL A 113 1.69 -14.36 -4.22
C VAL A 113 2.20 -14.87 -5.56
N SER A 114 2.18 -16.19 -5.74
CA SER A 114 2.50 -16.82 -7.01
C SER A 114 1.49 -16.44 -8.09
N GLN A 115 1.92 -16.35 -9.35
CA GLN A 115 1.12 -15.83 -10.47
C GLN A 115 -0.27 -16.52 -10.56
N LYS A 116 -0.33 -17.85 -10.37
CA LYS A 116 -1.58 -18.65 -10.35
C LYS A 116 -2.63 -18.20 -9.32
N LYS A 117 -2.21 -17.78 -8.12
CA LYS A 117 -3.13 -17.36 -7.03
C LYS A 117 -3.82 -16.03 -7.37
N SER A 118 -3.23 -15.28 -8.28
CA SER A 118 -3.47 -13.85 -8.40
C SER A 118 -4.35 -13.43 -9.58
N GLU A 119 -4.62 -14.35 -10.51
CA GLU A 119 -5.65 -14.25 -11.54
C GLU A 119 -7.02 -14.66 -10.96
N ILE A 120 -7.05 -15.70 -10.12
CA ILE A 120 -8.26 -16.24 -9.49
C ILE A 120 -8.96 -15.21 -8.57
N GLU A 121 -8.21 -14.36 -7.87
CA GLU A 121 -8.78 -13.32 -6.97
C GLU A 121 -9.14 -12.01 -7.68
N SER A 122 -8.86 -11.87 -8.98
CA SER A 122 -9.29 -10.70 -9.78
C SER A 122 -10.60 -10.90 -10.55
N GLU A 123 -11.14 -12.12 -10.54
CA GLU A 123 -12.41 -12.50 -11.20
C GLU A 123 -13.54 -12.82 -10.20
N SER A 124 -13.29 -12.65 -8.89
CA SER A 124 -14.22 -12.87 -7.78
C SER A 124 -14.53 -11.57 -7.03
#